data_AF-A0A5D2F0R4-F1
#
_entry.id   AF-A0A5D2F0R4-F1
#
_cell.length_a   1.000
_cell.length_b   1.000
_cell.length_c   1.000
_cell.angle_alpha   90.00
_cell.angle_beta   90.00
_cell.angle_gamma   90.00
#
_symmetry.space_group_name_H-M   'P 1'
#
loop_
_entity.id
_entity.type
_entity.pdbx_description
1 polymer ?
#
loop_
_entity_poly.entity_id
_entity_poly.type
_entity_poly.pdbx_seq_one_letter_code
_entity_poly.pdbx_strand_id
1 'polypeptide(L)'
;MAQREKFASLLEEKGLPIGLLTFQDIQECGYVKDTGFVWLRHKKKRELCKFEDVVLSYDAEITAYFEPKKIKNLTGVKAKEFLIWITLTDIHVDQSSSITFKKNLVALSKSFPVSVFNV
;
A
#
# COMPACT_ATOMS: atom_id res chain seq x y z
N MET A 1 12.66 13.97 4.73
CA MET A 1 12.53 13.04 5.87
C MET A 1 11.14 13.18 6.50
N ALA A 2 10.69 14.38 6.86
CA ALA A 2 9.38 14.63 7.48
C ALA A 2 8.14 13.95 6.85
N GLN A 3 8.01 13.89 5.52
CA GLN A 3 6.81 13.30 4.90
C GLN A 3 6.75 11.77 5.03
N ARG A 4 7.91 11.10 5.06
CA ARG A 4 7.97 9.65 5.26
C ARG A 4 7.62 9.29 6.70
N GLU A 5 8.17 10.01 7.66
CA GLU A 5 7.89 9.81 9.08
C GLU A 5 6.41 10.02 9.39
N LYS A 6 5.80 11.10 8.88
CA LYS A 6 4.35 11.35 9.01
C LYS A 6 3.51 10.20 8.47
N PHE A 7 3.87 9.67 7.30
CA PHE A 7 3.13 8.57 6.71
C PHE A 7 3.35 7.25 7.46
N ALA A 8 4.56 6.99 7.94
CA ALA A 8 4.86 5.84 8.79
C ALA A 8 4.06 5.89 10.11
N SER A 9 4.00 7.05 10.77
CA SER A 9 3.17 7.24 11.97
C SER A 9 1.68 7.02 11.69
N LEU A 10 1.18 7.43 10.51
CA LEU A 10 -0.20 7.17 10.12
C LEU A 10 -0.47 5.67 9.91
N LEU A 11 0.46 4.94 9.28
CA LEU A 11 0.35 3.49 9.11
C LEU A 11 0.30 2.80 10.47
N GLU A 12 1.20 3.18 11.38
CA GLU A 12 1.26 2.66 12.75
C GLU A 12 -0.03 2.95 13.53
N GLU A 13 -0.54 4.19 13.49
CA GLU A 13 -1.82 4.59 14.11
C GLU A 13 -2.97 3.71 13.63
N LYS A 14 -2.96 3.33 12.34
CA LYS A 14 -3.99 2.49 11.72
C LYS A 14 -3.71 1.00 11.88
N GLY A 15 -2.62 0.58 12.52
CA GLY A 15 -2.25 -0.83 12.67
C GLY A 15 -1.89 -1.51 11.35
N LEU A 16 -1.33 -0.76 10.40
CA LEU A 16 -0.82 -1.22 9.12
C LEU A 16 0.71 -1.34 9.21
N PRO A 17 1.34 -2.36 8.61
CA PRO A 17 2.78 -2.50 8.66
C PRO A 17 3.46 -1.34 7.92
N ILE A 18 4.55 -0.83 8.51
CA ILE A 18 5.26 0.33 7.97
C ILE A 18 5.79 -0.02 6.57
N GLY A 19 6.43 -1.16 6.35
CA GLY A 19 6.94 -1.54 5.04
C GLY A 19 5.90 -1.90 3.98
N LEU A 20 4.60 -1.68 4.22
CA LEU A 20 3.52 -1.99 3.26
C LEU A 20 3.64 -1.26 1.92
N LEU A 21 4.21 -0.06 1.94
CA LEU A 21 4.42 0.76 0.75
C LEU A 21 5.86 1.24 0.74
N THR A 22 6.56 1.04 -0.37
CA THR A 22 7.95 1.48 -0.48
C THR A 22 8.02 3.00 -0.49
N PHE A 23 8.55 3.56 0.59
CA PHE A 23 8.60 5.00 0.84
C PHE A 23 9.61 5.78 -0.01
N GLN A 24 10.28 5.12 -0.96
CA GLN A 24 11.30 5.79 -1.75
C GLN A 24 10.65 6.94 -2.54
N ASP A 25 11.21 8.13 -2.41
CA ASP A 25 10.78 9.33 -3.13
C ASP A 25 9.35 9.90 -2.89
N ILE A 26 8.72 9.67 -1.73
CA ILE A 26 7.52 10.45 -1.33
C ILE A 26 7.84 11.95 -1.28
N GLN A 27 7.22 12.71 -2.18
CA GLN A 27 7.28 14.16 -2.23
C GLN A 27 6.22 14.78 -1.32
N GLU A 28 5.03 14.20 -1.31
CA GLU A 28 3.86 14.72 -0.62
C GLU A 28 3.03 13.57 -0.06
N CYS A 29 2.50 13.78 1.15
CA CYS A 29 1.56 12.89 1.80
C CYS A 29 0.52 13.76 2.49
N GLY A 30 -0.76 13.43 2.29
CA GLY A 30 -1.86 14.07 2.98
C GLY A 30 -2.86 13.06 3.53
N TYR A 31 -3.55 13.47 4.58
CA TYR A 31 -4.52 12.66 5.30
C TYR A 31 -5.66 13.54 5.79
N VAL A 32 -6.90 13.15 5.45
CA VAL A 32 -8.12 13.76 5.96
C VAL A 32 -8.68 12.86 7.06
N LYS A 33 -8.53 13.30 8.31
CA LYS A 33 -8.91 12.51 9.49
C LYS A 33 -10.38 12.09 9.50
N ASP A 34 -11.27 12.99 9.08
CA ASP A 34 -12.73 12.77 9.14
C ASP A 34 -13.21 11.69 8.17
N THR A 35 -12.59 11.57 7.01
CA THR A 35 -12.98 10.60 5.96
C THR A 35 -12.08 9.38 5.90
N GLY A 36 -10.90 9.45 6.51
CA GLY A 36 -9.86 8.44 6.34
C GLY A 36 -9.11 8.54 5.00
N PHE A 37 -9.40 9.55 4.17
CA PHE A 37 -8.79 9.68 2.85
C PHE A 37 -7.30 10.02 2.95
N VAL A 38 -6.49 9.32 2.16
CA VAL A 38 -5.04 9.46 2.08
C VAL A 38 -4.63 9.61 0.63
N TRP A 39 -3.69 10.51 0.36
CA TRP A 39 -2.99 10.61 -0.92
C TRP A 39 -1.49 10.70 -0.72
N LEU A 40 -0.75 10.09 -1.66
CA LEU A 40 0.70 10.13 -1.75
C LEU A 40 1.09 10.56 -3.15
N ARG A 41 2.10 11.42 -3.24
CA ARG A 41 2.72 11.82 -4.51
C ARG A 41 4.21 11.52 -4.50
N HIS A 42 4.67 10.78 -5.50
CA HIS A 42 6.08 10.42 -5.67
C HIS A 42 6.78 11.39 -6.62
N LYS A 43 8.10 11.61 -6.42
CA LYS A 43 8.90 12.43 -7.35
C LYS A 43 9.03 11.78 -8.72
N LYS A 44 9.08 10.44 -8.79
CA LYS A 44 9.16 9.68 -10.04
C LYS A 44 7.79 9.14 -10.43
N LYS A 45 7.52 9.11 -11.73
CA LYS A 45 6.19 8.74 -12.27
C LYS A 45 5.84 7.26 -12.12
N ARG A 46 6.84 6.37 -12.12
CA ARG A 46 6.62 4.94 -11.93
C ARG A 46 7.86 4.26 -11.36
N GLU A 47 7.68 3.54 -10.27
CA GLU A 47 8.73 2.70 -9.67
C GLU A 47 8.30 1.24 -9.65
N LEU A 48 9.22 0.37 -10.05
CA LEU A 48 9.08 -1.08 -9.94
C LEU A 48 9.81 -1.53 -8.68
N CYS A 49 9.06 -2.10 -7.75
CA CYS A 49 9.60 -2.73 -6.56
C CYS A 49 9.43 -4.24 -6.67
N LYS A 50 10.48 -5.00 -6.34
CA LYS A 50 10.32 -6.43 -6.08
C LYS A 50 10.12 -6.61 -4.58
N PHE A 51 9.01 -7.25 -4.22
CA PHE A 51 8.68 -7.61 -2.85
C PHE A 51 8.38 -9.11 -2.85
N GLU A 52 9.22 -9.91 -2.19
CA GLU A 52 9.18 -11.37 -2.30
C GLU A 52 9.13 -11.79 -3.79
N ASP A 53 8.24 -12.72 -4.13
CA ASP A 53 7.96 -13.16 -5.51
C ASP A 53 6.98 -12.26 -6.27
N VAL A 54 6.65 -11.07 -5.76
CA VAL A 54 5.74 -10.13 -6.41
C VAL A 54 6.47 -8.89 -6.88
N VAL A 55 6.20 -8.50 -8.13
CA VAL A 55 6.65 -7.20 -8.65
C VAL A 55 5.51 -6.20 -8.50
N LEU A 56 5.72 -5.14 -7.75
CA LEU A 56 4.79 -4.03 -7.59
C LEU A 56 5.19 -2.87 -8.48
N SER A 57 4.21 -2.20 -9.05
CA SER A 57 4.34 -0.94 -9.77
C SER A 57 3.54 0.11 -9.04
N TYR A 58 4.19 1.22 -8.72
CA TYR A 58 3.57 2.40 -8.11
C TYR A 58 3.49 3.50 -9.15
N ASP A 59 2.32 4.11 -9.32
CA ASP A 59 2.14 5.31 -10.13
C ASP A 59 2.56 6.57 -9.33
N ALA A 60 2.62 7.72 -10.02
CA ALA A 60 3.06 8.98 -9.42
C ALA A 60 2.16 9.47 -8.28
N GLU A 61 0.88 9.13 -8.34
CA GLU A 61 -0.14 9.46 -7.37
C GLU A 61 -0.82 8.18 -6.92
N ILE A 62 -0.93 8.01 -5.60
CA ILE A 62 -1.60 6.89 -4.95
C ILE A 62 -2.65 7.48 -4.04
N THR A 63 -3.88 7.00 -4.13
CA THR A 63 -4.97 7.40 -3.23
C THR A 63 -5.60 6.19 -2.59
N ALA A 64 -6.08 6.33 -1.36
CA ALA A 64 -6.82 5.29 -0.66
C ALA A 64 -7.64 5.85 0.51
N TYR A 65 -8.41 4.97 1.15
CA TYR A 65 -9.09 5.24 2.41
C TYR A 65 -8.56 4.30 3.48
N PHE A 66 -8.09 4.87 4.58
CA PHE A 66 -7.50 4.13 5.69
C PHE A 66 -8.52 3.92 6.80
N GLU A 67 -8.76 2.65 7.11
CA GLU A 67 -9.52 2.18 8.25
C GLU A 67 -8.58 1.40 9.18
N PRO A 68 -8.96 1.15 10.44
CA PRO A 68 -8.16 0.29 11.32
C PRO A 68 -7.87 -1.06 10.65
N LYS A 69 -6.58 -1.37 10.49
CA LYS A 69 -6.04 -2.58 9.86
C LYS A 69 -6.50 -2.81 8.41
N LYS A 70 -6.91 -1.76 7.71
CA LYS A 70 -7.46 -1.89 6.35
C LYS A 70 -7.24 -0.66 5.48
N ILE A 71 -6.98 -0.91 4.21
CA ILE A 71 -6.90 0.08 3.13
C ILE A 71 -7.99 -0.29 2.11
N LYS A 72 -8.80 0.69 1.70
CA LYS A 72 -9.86 0.53 0.70
C LYS A 72 -9.67 1.49 -0.48
N ASN A 73 -10.23 1.11 -1.62
CA ASN A 73 -10.21 1.88 -2.87
C ASN A 73 -8.81 2.38 -3.21
N LEU A 74 -7.81 1.51 -3.02
CA LEU A 74 -6.43 1.79 -3.37
C LEU A 74 -6.31 2.00 -4.88
N THR A 75 -5.65 3.08 -5.27
CA THR A 75 -5.34 3.41 -6.67
C THR A 75 -3.83 3.57 -6.84
N GLY A 76 -3.35 3.52 -8.08
CA GLY A 76 -1.94 3.76 -8.37
C GLY A 76 -0.99 2.65 -7.94
N VAL A 77 -1.49 1.50 -7.47
CA VAL A 77 -0.67 0.33 -7.14
C VAL A 77 -1.11 -0.88 -7.95
N LYS A 78 -0.16 -1.51 -8.64
CA LYS A 78 -0.40 -2.72 -9.44
C LYS A 78 0.59 -3.80 -9.06
N ALA A 79 0.13 -5.04 -9.02
CA ALA A 79 0.98 -6.22 -8.89
C ALA A 79 1.12 -6.91 -10.25
N LYS A 80 2.33 -7.36 -10.58
CA LYS A 80 2.57 -8.20 -11.73
C LYS A 80 2.25 -9.64 -11.36
N GLU A 81 1.33 -10.24 -12.11
CA GLU A 81 1.02 -11.67 -12.01
C GLU A 81 1.24 -12.31 -13.37
N PHE A 82 2.14 -13.30 -13.42
CA PHE A 82 2.63 -13.88 -14.67
C PHE A 82 3.09 -12.78 -15.65
N LEU A 83 2.29 -12.49 -16.68
CA LEU A 83 2.59 -11.52 -17.73
C LEU A 83 1.71 -10.27 -17.69
N ILE A 84 0.72 -10.18 -16.78
CA ILE A 84 -0.23 -9.07 -16.70
C ILE A 84 -0.06 -8.22 -15.44
N TRP A 85 -0.42 -6.94 -15.54
CA TRP A 85 -0.48 -6.02 -14.39
C TRP A 85 -1.91 -5.95 -13.86
N ILE A 86 -2.09 -6.24 -12.59
CA ILE A 86 -3.40 -6.26 -11.92
C ILE A 86 -3.42 -5.17 -10.85
N THR A 87 -4.48 -4.35 -10.85
CA THR A 87 -4.64 -3.28 -9.87
C THR A 87 -5.03 -3.84 -8.50
N LEU A 88 -4.33 -3.38 -7.46
CA LEU A 88 -4.68 -3.66 -6.08
C LEU A 88 -5.73 -2.66 -5.61
N THR A 89 -6.81 -3.14 -4.99
CA THR A 89 -7.94 -2.29 -4.57
C THR A 89 -8.06 -2.21 -3.06
N ASP A 90 -7.71 -3.28 -2.35
CA ASP A 90 -7.85 -3.33 -0.90
C ASP A 90 -6.68 -4.07 -0.28
N ILE A 91 -6.33 -3.67 0.93
CA ILE A 91 -5.36 -4.34 1.77
C ILE A 91 -5.97 -4.55 3.15
N HIS A 92 -5.80 -5.72 3.73
CA HIS A 92 -6.32 -6.00 5.07
C HIS A 92 -5.31 -6.80 5.89
N VAL A 93 -5.11 -6.39 7.14
CA VAL A 93 -4.30 -7.10 8.13
C VAL A 93 -5.24 -7.89 9.04
N ASP A 94 -5.10 -9.22 9.01
CA ASP A 94 -5.88 -10.16 9.80
C ASP A 94 -5.28 -10.37 11.21
N GLN A 95 -6.07 -10.93 12.12
CA GLN A 95 -5.68 -11.32 13.48
C GLN A 95 -4.54 -12.34 13.50
N SER A 96 -4.43 -13.18 12.47
CA SER A 96 -3.35 -14.15 12.29
C SER A 96 -1.98 -13.53 11.95
N SER A 97 -1.85 -12.19 11.97
CA SER A 97 -0.66 -11.47 11.49
C SER A 97 -0.34 -11.79 10.03
N SER A 98 -1.40 -11.95 9.23
CA SER A 98 -1.33 -12.09 7.78
C SER A 98 -1.89 -10.83 7.13
N ILE A 99 -1.27 -10.38 6.05
CA ILE A 99 -1.73 -9.26 5.25
C ILE A 99 -2.19 -9.75 3.89
N THR A 100 -3.40 -9.36 3.52
CA THR A 100 -4.08 -9.81 2.32
C THR A 100 -4.28 -8.65 1.35
N PHE A 101 -3.77 -8.78 0.14
CA PHE A 101 -3.97 -7.86 -0.97
C PHE A 101 -5.09 -8.37 -1.85
N LYS A 102 -6.14 -7.56 -2.05
CA LYS A 102 -7.22 -7.84 -2.98
C LYS A 102 -7.00 -7.11 -4.30
N LYS A 103 -7.40 -7.75 -5.39
CA LYS A 103 -7.26 -7.25 -6.75
C LYS A 103 -8.61 -6.95 -7.37
N ASN A 104 -8.64 -6.03 -8.32
CA ASN A 104 -9.87 -5.64 -9.02
C ASN A 104 -10.45 -6.75 -9.92
N LEU A 105 -9.60 -7.64 -10.42
CA LEU A 105 -9.98 -8.68 -11.38
C LEU A 105 -10.15 -10.01 -10.64
N VAL A 106 -11.39 -10.52 -10.62
CA VAL A 106 -11.76 -11.90 -10.24
C VAL A 106 -11.32 -12.32 -8.83
N ALA A 107 -11.96 -11.84 -7.76
CA ALA A 107 -11.86 -12.34 -6.38
C ALA A 107 -10.48 -12.85 -5.90
N LEU A 108 -9.40 -12.35 -6.50
CA LEU A 108 -8.05 -12.88 -6.37
C LEU A 108 -7.43 -12.09 -5.24
N SER A 109 -7.17 -12.79 -4.16
CA SER A 109 -6.40 -12.27 -3.05
C SER A 109 -5.10 -13.03 -2.93
N LYS A 110 -4.05 -12.33 -2.51
CA LYS A 110 -2.80 -12.95 -2.11
C LYS A 110 -2.46 -12.50 -0.71
N SER A 111 -2.10 -13.45 0.14
CA SER A 111 -1.78 -13.20 1.55
C SER A 111 -0.32 -13.48 1.83
N PHE A 112 0.26 -12.70 2.72
CA PHE A 112 1.65 -12.79 3.14
C PHE A 112 1.73 -12.62 4.66
N PRO A 113 2.74 -13.18 5.33
CA PRO A 113 2.99 -12.84 6.74
C PRO A 113 3.21 -11.33 6.91
N VAL A 114 2.77 -10.73 8.02
CA VAL A 114 3.05 -9.31 8.32
C VAL A 114 4.55 -9.06 8.51
N SER A 115 5.29 -10.08 8.98
CA SER A 115 6.74 -9.99 9.23
C SER A 115 7.56 -9.59 8.01
N VAL A 116 7.14 -9.95 6.80
CA VAL A 116 7.86 -9.55 5.57
C VAL A 116 7.74 -8.05 5.26
N PHE A 117 6.83 -7.34 5.93
CA PHE A 117 6.65 -5.89 5.81
C PHE A 117 7.21 -5.10 7.00
N ASN A 118 7.73 -5.76 8.02
CA ASN A 118 8.40 -5.11 9.15
C ASN A 118 9.91 -5.23 8.94
N VAL A 119 10.49 -4.26 8.23
CA VAL A 119 11.95 -4.12 8.03
C VAL A 119 12.47 -2.98 8.91
#